data_AF-A0A926G6L5-F1
#
_entry.id   AF-A0A926G6L5-F1
#
_cell.length_a   1.000
_cell.length_b   1.000
_cell.length_c   1.000
_cell.angle_alpha   90.00
_cell.angle_beta   90.00
_cell.angle_gamma   90.00
#
_symmetry.space_group_name_H-M   'P 1'
#
loop_
_entity.id
_entity.type
_entity.pdbx_description
1 polymer ?
#
loop_
_entity_poly.entity_id
_entity_poly.type
_entity_poly.pdbx_seq_one_letter_code
_entity_poly.pdbx_strand_id
1 'polypeptide(L)'
;MSAYAMVGSGQTYQGVVKIVAPGTASATSPTPPGGPQVASDAVRLAKQASFGPTPALVTRIQSLGVNGWLNEQFATTGSTYADMAASDVRMDFCVPTDLTCYRQHFSRLPVAMRFYADAISAPDQLRQRVAFALGQMIVASEQEVTSTAGIATFNQIFLTNAFGNYRNILKAVSLSGYMGDYLDMADSDKVAPNENYAREFLQLFSMGPDQLTIDGRARLDASGTRIPNYTSDDIRGVARALTGWTHPRLAGSPANDGKARDYSKPMIPVPSRYDSTAKTFLGVTVPAGAAQQASVDAVVDAAFNNASTGPFVARHLIVHLVTANPTSAYVGRVAAVFNNNGSGVRGDLKAVVRAILTDTEARTAPGANSGKVKEPVLVMTSLARAIGIATDGYVFATRDSALGQPVMRAPSVFNFYPDDFPLAGSATLKSPASKLMTAAGVLRLHNFVYDWTIQGDASRAEYAILSGMPRSSGTQPLWSGWEAFGTNIDGMVDRVNTLLFANTLTSTHKAALKAAAMAVTNPDPRTQARKRAQMILYVAATSPLFLVDR
;
A
#
# COMPACT_ATOMS: atom_id res chain seq x y z
N MET A 1 -40.65 -13.88 -14.81
CA MET A 1 -41.82 -13.43 -15.58
C MET A 1 -41.36 -12.99 -16.96
N SER A 2 -42.12 -13.43 -17.96
CA SER A 2 -42.01 -13.42 -19.43
C SER A 2 -40.94 -12.64 -20.21
N ALA A 3 -40.53 -13.33 -21.28
CA ALA A 3 -39.67 -12.99 -22.40
C ALA A 3 -40.21 -11.89 -23.34
N TYR A 4 -39.32 -11.30 -24.15
CA TYR A 4 -39.63 -10.88 -25.53
C TYR A 4 -38.37 -10.93 -26.42
N ALA A 5 -38.52 -11.30 -27.69
CA ALA A 5 -37.47 -11.73 -28.61
C ALA A 5 -37.44 -10.93 -29.94
N MET A 6 -36.25 -10.90 -30.56
CA MET A 6 -35.89 -10.66 -31.99
C MET A 6 -36.27 -9.29 -32.62
N VAL A 7 -35.59 -8.69 -33.62
CA VAL A 7 -35.05 -9.17 -34.92
C VAL A 7 -33.93 -8.21 -35.44
N GLY A 8 -33.01 -8.68 -36.30
CA GLY A 8 -31.92 -7.89 -36.91
C GLY A 8 -32.18 -7.32 -38.31
N SER A 9 -31.19 -6.62 -38.88
CA SER A 9 -30.94 -6.54 -40.33
C SER A 9 -29.55 -5.94 -40.60
N GLY A 10 -28.86 -6.50 -41.59
CA GLY A 10 -27.54 -6.06 -42.04
C GLY A 10 -27.62 -5.12 -43.24
N GLN A 11 -26.52 -4.41 -43.50
CA GLN A 11 -26.19 -3.81 -44.78
C GLN A 11 -24.66 -3.80 -44.95
N THR A 12 -24.21 -4.32 -46.08
CA THR A 12 -22.85 -4.31 -46.62
C THR A 12 -22.57 -2.98 -47.33
N TYR A 13 -21.35 -2.44 -47.20
CA TYR A 13 -20.81 -1.46 -48.16
C TYR A 13 -19.37 -1.81 -48.52
N GLN A 14 -19.19 -2.14 -49.80
CA GLN A 14 -17.93 -2.28 -50.52
C GLN A 14 -17.41 -0.88 -50.89
N GLY A 15 -16.15 -0.58 -50.60
CA GLY A 15 -15.48 0.65 -51.02
C GLY A 15 -13.98 0.43 -51.09
N VAL A 16 -13.47 0.31 -52.31
CA VAL A 16 -12.05 0.13 -52.63
C VAL A 16 -11.31 1.46 -52.41
N VAL A 17 -10.28 1.48 -51.56
CA VAL A 17 -9.33 2.60 -51.45
C VAL A 17 -7.90 2.07 -51.50
N LYS A 18 -7.10 2.70 -52.37
CA LYS A 18 -5.71 2.40 -52.73
C LYS A 18 -4.77 2.39 -51.52
N ILE A 19 -3.91 1.37 -51.45
CA ILE A 19 -2.79 1.29 -50.50
C ILE A 19 -1.64 2.14 -51.06
N VAL A 20 -1.27 3.20 -50.32
CA VAL A 20 -0.02 3.96 -50.52
C VAL A 20 0.93 3.54 -49.41
N ALA A 21 2.13 3.07 -49.77
CA ALA A 21 3.17 2.69 -48.81
C ALA A 21 3.66 3.92 -48.02
N PRO A 22 3.86 3.86 -46.69
CA PRO A 22 4.44 4.97 -45.95
C PRO A 22 5.95 5.03 -46.18
N GLY A 23 6.41 6.20 -46.62
CA GLY A 23 7.82 6.55 -46.69
C GLY A 23 8.46 6.66 -45.30
N THR A 24 9.74 6.32 -45.23
CA THR A 24 10.59 6.42 -44.05
C THR A 24 10.90 7.88 -43.71
N ALA A 25 10.28 8.40 -42.64
CA ALA A 25 10.62 9.70 -42.07
C ALA A 25 11.61 9.54 -40.90
N SER A 26 12.77 10.19 -41.00
CA SER A 26 13.75 10.32 -39.93
C SER A 26 13.11 10.93 -38.68
N ALA A 27 13.25 10.24 -37.55
CA ALA A 27 12.82 10.72 -36.25
C ALA A 27 13.78 11.80 -35.72
N THR A 28 13.42 13.07 -35.86
CA THR A 28 13.93 14.12 -34.98
C THR A 28 13.16 14.03 -33.67
N SER A 29 13.84 13.64 -32.59
CA SER A 29 13.27 13.65 -31.23
C SER A 29 12.78 15.06 -30.87
N PRO A 30 11.49 15.27 -30.57
CA PRO A 30 11.04 16.56 -30.10
C PRO A 30 11.48 16.74 -28.64
N THR A 31 12.10 17.88 -28.35
CA THR A 31 12.23 18.39 -26.98
C THR A 31 10.83 18.48 -26.35
N PRO A 32 10.57 17.90 -25.15
CA PRO A 32 9.24 17.91 -24.59
C PRO A 32 8.80 19.35 -24.23
N PRO A 33 7.57 19.76 -24.55
CA PRO A 33 7.05 21.06 -24.12
C PRO A 33 6.78 21.03 -22.61
N GLY A 34 7.49 21.86 -21.85
CA GLY A 34 7.25 22.09 -20.43
C GLY A 34 6.01 22.95 -20.21
N GLY A 35 4.83 22.32 -20.09
CA GLY A 35 3.55 23.00 -19.85
C GLY A 35 2.91 22.67 -18.48
N PRO A 36 1.93 23.47 -18.00
CA PRO A 36 1.24 23.25 -16.72
C PRO A 36 0.58 21.87 -16.56
N GLN A 37 0.09 21.28 -17.66
CA GLN A 37 -0.53 19.95 -17.69
C GLN A 37 0.48 18.81 -17.43
N VAL A 38 1.75 19.01 -17.78
CA VAL A 38 2.84 18.06 -17.49
C VAL A 38 3.20 18.11 -16.00
N ALA A 39 3.12 19.30 -15.38
CA ALA A 39 3.36 19.46 -13.95
C ALA A 39 2.26 18.84 -13.07
N SER A 40 0.98 19.03 -13.43
CA SER A 40 -0.13 18.43 -12.69
C SER A 40 -0.13 16.90 -12.80
N ASP A 41 0.18 16.34 -13.97
CA ASP A 41 0.31 14.88 -14.14
C ASP A 41 1.50 14.30 -13.35
N ALA A 42 2.64 15.01 -13.33
CA ALA A 42 3.80 14.60 -12.54
C ALA A 42 3.52 14.55 -11.04
N VAL A 43 2.85 15.58 -10.51
CA VAL A 43 2.43 15.61 -9.10
C VAL A 43 1.40 14.51 -8.81
N ARG A 44 0.44 14.30 -9.71
CA ARG A 44 -0.54 13.21 -9.57
C ARG A 44 0.13 11.84 -9.56
N LEU A 45 1.11 11.60 -10.44
CA LEU A 45 1.90 10.36 -10.40
C LEU A 45 2.61 10.24 -9.05
N ALA A 46 3.27 11.29 -8.56
CA ALA A 46 3.92 11.26 -7.26
C ALA A 46 2.94 10.91 -6.12
N LYS A 47 1.76 11.51 -6.08
CA LYS A 47 0.72 11.19 -5.08
C LYS A 47 0.27 9.71 -5.12
N GLN A 48 0.19 9.13 -6.31
CA GLN A 48 -0.27 7.75 -6.50
C GLN A 48 0.85 6.71 -6.29
N ALA A 49 2.08 7.06 -6.63
CA ALA A 49 3.21 6.15 -6.75
C ALA A 49 4.32 6.37 -5.71
N SER A 50 4.21 7.37 -4.84
CA SER A 50 5.12 7.62 -3.71
C SER A 50 4.33 7.96 -2.43
N PHE A 51 5.06 8.28 -1.37
CA PHE A 51 4.49 8.81 -0.11
C PHE A 51 4.31 10.34 -0.13
N GLY A 52 4.12 10.91 -1.32
CA GLY A 52 3.89 12.34 -1.52
C GLY A 52 4.98 13.02 -2.35
N PRO A 53 4.66 14.17 -2.98
CA PRO A 53 5.58 14.87 -3.85
C PRO A 53 6.66 15.65 -3.08
N THR A 54 7.86 15.70 -3.66
CA THR A 54 8.91 16.67 -3.32
C THR A 54 9.24 17.47 -4.58
N PRO A 55 9.84 18.68 -4.47
CA PRO A 55 10.28 19.43 -5.65
C PRO A 55 11.17 18.58 -6.57
N ALA A 56 12.15 17.86 -6.01
CA ALA A 56 13.06 17.00 -6.78
C ALA A 56 12.33 15.85 -7.48
N LEU A 57 11.36 15.20 -6.82
CA LEU A 57 10.59 14.11 -7.41
C LEU A 57 9.72 14.61 -8.57
N VAL A 58 9.04 15.75 -8.41
CA VAL A 58 8.22 16.35 -9.47
C VAL A 58 9.08 16.68 -10.68
N THR A 59 10.22 17.35 -10.48
CA THR A 59 11.17 17.65 -11.56
C THR A 59 11.68 16.37 -12.24
N ARG A 60 11.99 15.32 -11.47
CA ARG A 60 12.46 14.04 -12.03
C ARG A 60 11.41 13.40 -12.92
N ILE A 61 10.15 13.33 -12.47
CA ILE A 61 9.04 12.78 -13.26
C ILE A 61 8.81 13.61 -14.53
N GLN A 62 8.85 14.95 -14.45
CA GLN A 62 8.72 15.81 -15.63
C GLN A 62 9.84 15.56 -16.65
N SER A 63 11.07 15.35 -16.18
CA SER A 63 12.21 15.11 -17.07
C SER A 63 12.19 13.76 -17.78
N LEU A 64 11.71 12.70 -17.10
CA LEU A 64 11.70 11.34 -17.63
C LEU A 64 10.38 10.96 -18.30
N GLY A 65 9.30 11.71 -18.01
CA GLY A 65 7.93 11.27 -18.25
C GLY A 65 7.52 10.08 -17.36
N VAL A 66 6.24 9.73 -17.39
CA VAL A 66 5.65 8.66 -16.57
C VAL A 66 6.39 7.33 -16.79
N ASN A 67 6.54 6.89 -18.04
CA ASN A 67 7.17 5.60 -18.34
C ASN A 67 8.66 5.56 -18.00
N GLY A 68 9.40 6.65 -18.26
CA GLY A 68 10.81 6.73 -17.92
C GLY A 68 11.03 6.67 -16.41
N TRP A 69 10.22 7.38 -15.64
CA TRP A 69 10.29 7.34 -14.18
C TRP A 69 9.87 5.99 -13.60
N LEU A 70 8.83 5.34 -14.14
CA LEU A 70 8.46 3.97 -13.73
C LEU A 70 9.60 2.98 -14.00
N ASN A 71 10.27 3.07 -15.15
CA ASN A 71 11.42 2.23 -15.47
C ASN A 71 12.56 2.42 -14.46
N GLU A 72 12.86 3.67 -14.11
CA GLU A 72 13.82 3.98 -13.04
C GLU A 72 13.39 3.32 -11.72
N GLN A 73 12.15 3.54 -11.27
CA GLN A 73 11.67 3.01 -10.00
C GLN A 73 11.61 1.49 -9.93
N PHE A 74 11.33 0.81 -11.04
CA PHE A 74 11.38 -0.66 -11.10
C PHE A 74 12.81 -1.20 -10.96
N ALA A 75 13.82 -0.42 -11.35
CA ALA A 75 15.23 -0.77 -11.18
C ALA A 75 15.78 -0.35 -9.82
N THR A 76 15.20 0.67 -9.17
CA THR A 76 15.65 1.14 -7.87
C THR A 76 15.43 0.11 -6.77
N THR A 77 16.45 0.00 -5.92
CA THR A 77 16.48 -0.84 -4.71
C THR A 77 17.11 -0.04 -3.58
N GLY A 78 16.82 -0.39 -2.33
CA GLY A 78 17.55 0.18 -1.18
C GLY A 78 16.86 -0.08 0.15
N SER A 79 15.52 -0.05 0.19
CA SER A 79 14.77 -0.33 1.41
C SER A 79 14.77 -1.81 1.75
N THR A 80 15.05 -2.10 3.02
CA THR A 80 15.03 -3.45 3.57
C THR A 80 14.79 -3.44 5.08
N TYR A 81 14.23 -4.52 5.58
CA TYR A 81 14.11 -4.85 7.00
C TYR A 81 15.01 -6.04 7.41
N ALA A 82 15.93 -6.48 6.52
CA ALA A 82 16.72 -7.69 6.73
C ALA A 82 17.58 -7.64 8.01
N ASP A 83 18.07 -6.47 8.38
CA ASP A 83 18.85 -6.24 9.60
C ASP A 83 18.03 -6.50 10.88
N MET A 84 16.73 -6.15 10.87
CA MET A 84 15.81 -6.42 11.97
C MET A 84 15.24 -7.84 11.92
N ALA A 85 15.04 -8.38 10.72
CA ALA A 85 14.63 -9.78 10.53
C ALA A 85 15.70 -10.74 11.09
N ALA A 86 16.98 -10.44 10.90
CA ALA A 86 18.09 -11.26 11.39
C ALA A 86 18.38 -11.12 12.89
N SER A 87 17.70 -10.21 13.60
CA SER A 87 17.94 -9.94 15.03
C SER A 87 16.89 -10.58 15.94
N ASP A 88 16.36 -11.75 15.55
CA ASP A 88 15.37 -12.46 16.36
C ASP A 88 15.98 -13.01 17.65
N VAL A 89 15.16 -13.02 18.71
CA VAL A 89 15.60 -13.38 20.06
C VAL A 89 14.53 -14.22 20.76
N ARG A 90 14.94 -14.96 21.78
CA ARG A 90 14.01 -15.74 22.61
C ARG A 90 13.01 -14.81 23.30
N MET A 91 11.78 -15.27 23.50
CA MET A 91 10.73 -14.50 24.17
C MET A 91 11.10 -14.07 25.61
N ASP A 92 12.01 -14.79 26.27
CA ASP A 92 12.55 -14.47 27.60
C ASP A 92 13.90 -13.73 27.57
N PHE A 93 14.26 -13.13 26.44
CA PHE A 93 15.52 -12.39 26.27
C PHE A 93 15.57 -11.08 27.09
N CYS A 94 14.47 -10.33 27.10
CA CYS A 94 14.43 -9.05 27.81
C CYS A 94 14.13 -9.23 29.30
N VAL A 95 14.84 -8.47 30.14
CA VAL A 95 14.47 -8.32 31.55
C VAL A 95 13.12 -7.58 31.62
N PRO A 96 12.15 -8.00 32.45
CA PRO A 96 10.80 -7.41 32.48
C PRO A 96 10.73 -5.89 32.67
N THR A 97 11.73 -5.28 33.31
CA THR A 97 11.79 -3.83 33.55
C THR A 97 12.48 -3.04 32.42
N ASP A 98 13.12 -3.73 31.47
CA ASP A 98 13.83 -3.09 30.36
C ASP A 98 12.88 -2.81 29.18
N LEU A 99 12.14 -1.71 29.31
CA LEU A 99 11.21 -1.24 28.28
C LEU A 99 11.90 -0.94 26.94
N THR A 100 13.19 -0.61 26.95
CA THR A 100 13.95 -0.34 25.72
C THR A 100 14.22 -1.63 24.96
N CYS A 101 14.62 -2.69 25.65
CA CYS A 101 14.76 -4.02 25.07
C CYS A 101 13.43 -4.51 24.48
N TYR A 102 12.31 -4.38 25.20
CA TYR A 102 11.00 -4.77 24.69
C TYR A 102 10.61 -3.99 23.43
N ARG A 103 10.83 -2.68 23.43
CA ARG A 103 10.60 -1.86 22.23
C ARG A 103 11.46 -2.31 21.05
N GLN A 104 12.70 -2.72 21.31
CA GLN A 104 13.60 -3.16 20.26
C GLN A 104 13.24 -4.53 19.68
N HIS A 105 12.83 -5.50 20.51
CA HIS A 105 12.70 -6.90 20.08
C HIS A 105 11.27 -7.44 19.99
N PHE A 106 10.33 -6.83 20.73
CA PHE A 106 8.94 -7.31 20.84
C PHE A 106 7.94 -6.19 20.55
N SER A 107 8.28 -5.30 19.63
CA SER A 107 7.34 -4.26 19.18
C SER A 107 7.53 -3.91 17.71
N ARG A 108 6.52 -3.31 17.11
CA ARG A 108 6.58 -2.75 15.76
C ARG A 108 7.54 -1.58 15.64
N LEU A 109 7.90 -0.92 16.74
CA LEU A 109 8.50 0.41 16.73
C LEU A 109 9.72 0.51 15.79
N PRO A 110 10.70 -0.42 15.81
CA PRO A 110 11.85 -0.34 14.92
C PRO A 110 11.49 -0.46 13.44
N VAL A 111 10.53 -1.33 13.10
CA VAL A 111 10.09 -1.56 11.72
C VAL A 111 9.23 -0.39 11.23
N ALA A 112 8.36 0.16 12.08
CA ALA A 112 7.58 1.36 11.80
C ALA A 112 8.47 2.60 11.62
N MET A 113 9.52 2.75 12.45
CA MET A 113 10.55 3.78 12.28
C MET A 113 11.20 3.69 10.91
N ARG A 114 11.70 2.50 10.52
CA ARG A 114 12.29 2.29 9.20
C ARG A 114 11.31 2.58 8.06
N PHE A 115 10.06 2.12 8.18
CA PHE A 115 9.01 2.40 7.21
C PHE A 115 8.84 3.90 6.95
N TYR A 116 8.76 4.72 8.01
CA TYR A 116 8.60 6.17 7.84
C TYR A 116 9.87 6.86 7.37
N ALA A 117 11.05 6.48 7.86
CA ALA A 117 12.31 7.02 7.38
C ALA A 117 12.47 6.81 5.86
N ASP A 118 12.14 5.59 5.40
CA ASP A 118 12.20 5.22 3.99
C ASP A 118 11.10 5.90 3.16
N ALA A 119 9.88 6.01 3.69
CA ALA A 119 8.78 6.71 3.03
C ALA A 119 9.11 8.19 2.78
N ILE A 120 9.87 8.82 3.68
CA ILE A 120 10.29 10.22 3.55
C ILE A 120 11.48 10.39 2.60
N SER A 121 12.47 9.49 2.65
CA SER A 121 13.80 9.76 2.09
C SER A 121 14.35 8.74 1.10
N ALA A 122 13.92 7.47 1.14
CA ALA A 122 14.53 6.42 0.33
C ALA A 122 14.14 6.55 -1.17
N PRO A 123 15.00 6.13 -2.11
CA PRO A 123 14.81 6.39 -3.53
C PRO A 123 13.81 5.44 -4.21
N ASP A 124 13.54 4.26 -3.65
CA ASP A 124 12.66 3.20 -4.19
C ASP A 124 11.19 3.37 -3.77
N GLN A 125 10.69 4.60 -3.91
CA GLN A 125 9.37 5.03 -3.45
C GLN A 125 8.22 4.17 -3.97
N LEU A 126 8.26 3.78 -5.25
CA LEU A 126 7.21 2.94 -5.82
C LEU A 126 7.18 1.55 -5.19
N ARG A 127 8.36 0.96 -4.91
CA ARG A 127 8.48 -0.37 -4.29
C ARG A 127 7.82 -0.38 -2.92
N GLN A 128 8.14 0.63 -2.11
CA GLN A 128 7.54 0.79 -0.79
C GLN A 128 6.04 1.09 -0.87
N ARG A 129 5.59 1.90 -1.84
CA ARG A 129 4.17 2.23 -1.98
C ARG A 129 3.32 1.02 -2.38
N VAL A 130 3.85 0.15 -3.24
CA VAL A 130 3.24 -1.13 -3.62
C VAL A 130 3.28 -2.13 -2.46
N ALA A 131 4.40 -2.23 -1.75
CA ALA A 131 4.49 -3.08 -0.56
C ALA A 131 3.48 -2.67 0.52
N PHE A 132 3.30 -1.37 0.73
CA PHE A 132 2.29 -0.84 1.65
C PHE A 132 0.86 -1.18 1.21
N ALA A 133 0.56 -1.11 -0.10
CA ALA A 133 -0.75 -1.52 -0.62
C ALA A 133 -0.97 -3.04 -0.43
N LEU A 134 0.02 -3.88 -0.73
CA LEU A 134 -0.07 -5.33 -0.49
C LEU A 134 -0.32 -5.67 0.99
N GLY A 135 0.31 -4.94 1.91
CA GLY A 135 0.09 -5.07 3.35
C GLY A 135 -1.27 -4.57 3.84
N GLN A 136 -2.05 -3.85 3.02
CA GLN A 136 -3.47 -3.57 3.31
C GLN A 136 -4.37 -4.77 2.97
N MET A 137 -3.95 -5.64 2.05
CA MET A 137 -4.68 -6.85 1.65
C MET A 137 -4.31 -8.08 2.49
N ILE A 138 -3.02 -8.32 2.68
CA ILE A 138 -2.49 -9.50 3.37
C ILE A 138 -1.97 -9.06 4.74
N VAL A 139 -2.81 -9.26 5.75
CA VAL A 139 -2.66 -8.63 7.06
C VAL A 139 -2.16 -9.63 8.10
N ALA A 140 -1.13 -9.21 8.85
CA ALA A 140 -0.76 -9.77 10.14
C ALA A 140 -0.40 -8.62 11.09
N SER A 141 -0.62 -8.79 12.40
CA SER A 141 -0.66 -7.67 13.34
C SER A 141 0.15 -7.88 14.61
N GLU A 142 0.87 -6.83 15.02
CA GLU A 142 1.54 -6.74 16.33
C GLU A 142 0.55 -6.92 17.50
N GLN A 143 -0.74 -6.62 17.29
CA GLN A 143 -1.74 -6.79 18.36
C GLN A 143 -1.84 -8.23 18.87
N GLU A 144 -1.59 -9.21 18.01
CA GLU A 144 -1.65 -10.63 18.36
C GLU A 144 -0.25 -11.25 18.48
N VAL A 145 0.68 -10.86 17.60
CA VAL A 145 2.03 -11.44 17.55
C VAL A 145 3.08 -10.37 17.75
N THR A 146 3.74 -10.38 18.91
CA THR A 146 4.78 -9.42 19.30
C THR A 146 6.18 -9.97 19.00
N SER A 147 6.71 -9.68 17.82
CA SER A 147 8.12 -9.95 17.47
C SER A 147 8.59 -8.94 16.43
N THR A 148 9.59 -8.13 16.75
CA THR A 148 10.18 -7.18 15.80
C THR A 148 10.73 -7.91 14.57
N ALA A 149 11.42 -9.03 14.78
CA ALA A 149 11.98 -9.83 13.70
C ALA A 149 10.90 -10.49 12.84
N GLY A 150 9.81 -10.97 13.45
CA GLY A 150 8.65 -11.50 12.72
C GLY A 150 7.94 -10.43 11.89
N ILE A 151 7.70 -9.25 12.46
CA ILE A 151 7.13 -8.10 11.73
C ILE A 151 8.05 -7.70 10.56
N ALA A 152 9.36 -7.61 10.80
CA ALA A 152 10.35 -7.28 9.77
C ALA A 152 10.36 -8.32 8.64
N THR A 153 10.41 -9.60 8.98
CA THR A 153 10.44 -10.71 8.01
C THR A 153 9.17 -10.75 7.18
N PHE A 154 8.00 -10.61 7.80
CA PHE A 154 6.72 -10.58 7.10
C PHE A 154 6.62 -9.39 6.14
N ASN A 155 6.95 -8.17 6.59
CA ASN A 155 6.89 -6.99 5.74
C ASN A 155 7.96 -6.99 4.64
N GLN A 156 9.10 -7.67 4.85
CA GLN A 156 10.13 -7.86 3.83
C GLN A 156 9.62 -8.69 2.64
N ILE A 157 8.66 -9.60 2.83
CA ILE A 157 8.03 -10.36 1.74
C ILE A 157 7.45 -9.40 0.69
N PHE A 158 6.73 -8.37 1.14
CA PHE A 158 6.10 -7.39 0.25
C PHE A 158 7.12 -6.49 -0.45
N LEU A 159 8.16 -6.03 0.25
CA LEU A 159 9.23 -5.23 -0.37
C LEU A 159 9.99 -6.00 -1.46
N THR A 160 10.35 -7.26 -1.16
CA THR A 160 11.05 -8.14 -2.09
C THR A 160 10.19 -8.42 -3.32
N ASN A 161 8.89 -8.67 -3.14
CA ASN A 161 8.00 -9.11 -4.20
C ASN A 161 7.10 -8.00 -4.79
N ALA A 162 7.30 -6.74 -4.43
CA ALA A 162 6.49 -5.61 -4.93
C ALA A 162 6.38 -5.58 -6.46
N PHE A 163 7.43 -6.02 -7.16
CA PHE A 163 7.49 -6.14 -8.63
C PHE A 163 7.73 -7.59 -9.09
N GLY A 164 7.49 -8.55 -8.20
CA GLY A 164 7.66 -9.98 -8.46
C GLY A 164 6.38 -10.63 -8.96
N ASN A 165 6.21 -11.92 -8.65
CA ASN A 165 5.01 -12.66 -8.99
C ASN A 165 4.08 -12.81 -7.77
N TYR A 166 2.79 -12.57 -7.94
CA TYR A 166 1.81 -12.67 -6.85
C TYR A 166 1.75 -14.08 -6.23
N ARG A 167 1.96 -15.14 -7.01
CA ARG A 167 2.06 -16.53 -6.50
C ARG A 167 3.15 -16.67 -5.43
N ASN A 168 4.28 -15.98 -5.62
CA ASN A 168 5.40 -16.03 -4.68
C ASN A 168 5.05 -15.37 -3.35
N ILE A 169 4.25 -14.30 -3.39
CA ILE A 169 3.73 -13.66 -2.17
C ILE A 169 2.85 -14.64 -1.43
N LEU A 170 1.84 -15.23 -2.10
CA LEU A 170 0.94 -16.22 -1.49
C LEU A 170 1.72 -17.35 -0.79
N LYS A 171 2.69 -17.94 -1.49
CA LYS A 171 3.53 -19.00 -0.90
C LYS A 171 4.37 -18.52 0.30
N ALA A 172 5.02 -17.35 0.17
CA ALA A 172 5.88 -16.83 1.22
C ALA A 172 5.08 -16.47 2.48
N VAL A 173 3.89 -15.89 2.35
CA VAL A 173 3.05 -15.57 3.50
C VAL A 173 2.46 -16.81 4.15
N SER A 174 2.13 -17.87 3.39
CA SER A 174 1.66 -19.16 3.95
C SER A 174 2.71 -19.84 4.83
N LEU A 175 4.00 -19.64 4.53
CA LEU A 175 5.08 -20.25 5.31
C LEU A 175 5.73 -19.26 6.28
N SER A 176 5.20 -18.05 6.44
CA SER A 176 5.72 -17.11 7.45
C SER A 176 5.28 -17.55 8.84
N GLY A 177 6.23 -17.72 9.78
CA GLY A 177 5.90 -18.04 11.18
C GLY A 177 5.08 -16.95 11.87
N TYR A 178 5.27 -15.69 11.46
CA TYR A 178 4.50 -14.54 11.96
C TYR A 178 3.02 -14.63 11.57
N MET A 179 2.75 -14.95 10.30
CA MET A 179 1.39 -15.21 9.80
C MET A 179 0.82 -16.52 10.37
N GLY A 180 1.68 -17.52 10.55
CA GLY A 180 1.33 -18.81 11.10
C GLY A 180 0.73 -18.70 12.50
N ASP A 181 1.31 -17.87 13.37
CA ASP A 181 0.71 -17.57 14.67
C ASP A 181 -0.51 -16.64 14.57
N TYR A 182 -0.50 -15.65 13.67
CA TYR A 182 -1.61 -14.69 13.55
C TYR A 182 -2.95 -15.34 13.16
N LEU A 183 -2.91 -16.41 12.34
CA LEU A 183 -4.11 -17.11 11.85
C LEU A 183 -4.11 -18.60 12.20
N ASP A 184 -3.37 -18.99 13.25
CA ASP A 184 -3.34 -20.34 13.81
C ASP A 184 -2.99 -21.47 12.82
N MET A 185 -2.21 -21.18 11.76
CA MET A 185 -1.66 -22.21 10.88
C MET A 185 -0.45 -22.90 11.52
N ALA A 186 0.36 -22.14 12.27
CA ALA A 186 1.46 -22.71 13.02
C ALA A 186 0.93 -23.70 14.05
N ASP A 187 1.59 -24.85 14.16
CA ASP A 187 1.25 -25.96 15.03
C ASP A 187 -0.10 -26.66 14.76
N SER A 188 -0.90 -26.22 13.76
CA SER A 188 -2.14 -26.90 13.35
C SER A 188 -1.88 -28.36 12.94
N ASP A 189 -2.78 -29.28 13.32
CA ASP A 189 -2.59 -30.71 13.11
C ASP A 189 -3.80 -31.40 12.43
N LYS A 190 -3.54 -32.61 11.93
CA LYS A 190 -4.51 -33.44 11.19
C LYS A 190 -5.73 -33.91 11.97
N VAL A 191 -5.68 -33.93 13.31
CA VAL A 191 -6.79 -34.35 14.16
C VAL A 191 -7.84 -33.25 14.23
N ALA A 192 -7.40 -32.00 14.38
CA ALA A 192 -8.26 -30.83 14.38
C ALA A 192 -7.65 -29.70 13.52
N PRO A 193 -7.74 -29.80 12.17
CA PRO A 193 -7.20 -28.78 11.27
C PRO A 193 -7.86 -27.43 11.54
N ASN A 194 -7.05 -26.37 11.67
CA ASN A 194 -7.55 -25.03 11.93
C ASN A 194 -7.94 -24.36 10.60
N GLU A 195 -9.17 -23.85 10.50
CA GLU A 195 -9.71 -23.26 9.28
C GLU A 195 -9.42 -21.76 9.11
N ASN A 196 -8.88 -21.07 10.14
CA ASN A 196 -8.71 -19.62 10.15
C ASN A 196 -7.84 -19.14 8.97
N TYR A 197 -6.60 -19.65 8.87
CA TYR A 197 -5.74 -19.31 7.74
C TYR A 197 -6.35 -19.70 6.39
N ALA A 198 -7.00 -20.87 6.28
CA ALA A 198 -7.63 -21.32 5.04
C ALA A 198 -8.73 -20.34 4.58
N ARG A 199 -9.57 -19.85 5.51
CA ARG A 199 -10.63 -18.89 5.22
C ARG A 199 -10.06 -17.57 4.73
N GLU A 200 -9.11 -16.98 5.47
CA GLU A 200 -8.55 -15.68 5.10
C GLU A 200 -7.68 -15.76 3.83
N PHE A 201 -6.98 -16.88 3.61
CA PHE A 201 -6.22 -17.12 2.39
C PHE A 201 -7.10 -17.07 1.13
N LEU A 202 -8.27 -17.72 1.17
CA LEU A 202 -9.22 -17.70 0.06
C LEU A 202 -9.95 -16.35 -0.04
N GLN A 203 -10.42 -15.83 1.10
CA GLN A 203 -11.29 -14.66 1.15
C GLN A 203 -10.57 -13.33 0.97
N LEU A 204 -9.45 -13.14 1.64
CA LEU A 204 -8.78 -11.83 1.74
C LEU A 204 -7.51 -11.77 0.92
N PHE A 205 -6.76 -12.87 0.83
CA PHE A 205 -5.44 -12.84 0.18
C PHE A 205 -5.51 -13.20 -1.30
N SER A 206 -6.58 -13.81 -1.80
CA SER A 206 -6.58 -14.34 -3.17
C SER A 206 -7.82 -13.97 -3.99
N MET A 207 -8.91 -14.71 -3.85
CA MET A 207 -10.01 -14.70 -4.82
C MET A 207 -11.23 -13.89 -4.38
N GLY A 208 -11.35 -13.57 -3.09
CA GLY A 208 -12.57 -12.99 -2.55
C GLY A 208 -13.65 -14.03 -2.27
N PRO A 209 -14.71 -13.68 -1.54
CA PRO A 209 -15.80 -14.61 -1.23
C PRO A 209 -16.66 -14.95 -2.46
N ASP A 210 -16.83 -14.00 -3.39
CA ASP A 210 -17.74 -14.09 -4.53
C ASP A 210 -16.97 -14.23 -5.85
N GLN A 211 -17.46 -15.07 -6.75
CA GLN A 211 -16.92 -15.16 -8.11
C GLN A 211 -17.02 -13.81 -8.81
N LEU A 212 -15.94 -13.40 -9.46
CA LEU A 212 -15.87 -12.14 -10.19
C LEU A 212 -15.84 -12.39 -11.69
N THR A 213 -16.49 -11.50 -12.42
CA THR A 213 -16.19 -11.28 -13.84
C THR A 213 -14.83 -10.57 -13.95
N ILE A 214 -14.22 -10.60 -15.15
CA ILE A 214 -12.89 -9.99 -15.36
C ILE A 214 -12.84 -8.50 -15.01
N ASP A 215 -13.97 -7.81 -15.09
CA ASP A 215 -14.11 -6.39 -14.80
C ASP A 215 -14.40 -6.07 -13.31
N GLY A 216 -14.31 -7.09 -12.45
CA GLY A 216 -14.42 -6.95 -11.00
C GLY A 216 -15.84 -6.97 -10.45
N ARG A 217 -16.87 -7.11 -11.29
CA ARG A 217 -18.25 -7.27 -10.81
C ARG A 217 -18.51 -8.70 -10.36
N ALA A 218 -19.26 -8.86 -9.28
CA ALA A 218 -19.73 -10.16 -8.81
C ALA A 218 -20.57 -10.85 -9.89
N ARG A 219 -20.34 -12.14 -10.11
CA ARG A 219 -21.20 -13.00 -10.91
C ARG A 219 -22.46 -13.30 -10.11
N LEU A 220 -23.60 -13.19 -10.79
CA LEU A 220 -24.90 -13.48 -10.22
C LEU A 220 -25.48 -14.74 -10.86
N ASP A 221 -26.19 -15.55 -10.08
CA ASP A 221 -26.98 -16.65 -10.59
C ASP A 221 -28.30 -16.15 -11.23
N ALA A 222 -29.15 -17.08 -11.68
CA ALA A 222 -30.43 -16.76 -12.29
C ALA A 222 -31.41 -16.04 -11.35
N SER A 223 -31.19 -16.09 -10.02
CA SER A 223 -32.00 -15.40 -9.01
C SER A 223 -31.48 -13.98 -8.68
N GLY A 224 -30.32 -13.60 -9.22
CA GLY A 224 -29.65 -12.35 -8.86
C GLY A 224 -28.77 -12.45 -7.61
N THR A 225 -28.53 -13.66 -7.09
CA THR A 225 -27.68 -13.90 -5.91
C THR A 225 -26.23 -14.05 -6.33
N ARG A 226 -25.29 -13.55 -5.52
CA ARG A 226 -23.85 -13.69 -5.79
C ARG A 226 -23.44 -15.16 -5.71
N ILE A 227 -22.60 -15.58 -6.66
CA ILE A 227 -22.08 -16.95 -6.70
C ILE A 227 -20.80 -17.01 -5.87
N PRO A 228 -20.68 -17.88 -4.85
CA PRO A 228 -19.47 -17.97 -4.04
C PRO A 228 -18.29 -18.59 -4.82
N ASN A 229 -17.06 -18.17 -4.51
CA ASN A 229 -15.83 -18.74 -5.08
C ASN A 229 -15.48 -20.12 -4.52
N TYR A 230 -15.88 -20.38 -3.27
CA TYR A 230 -15.53 -21.59 -2.53
C TYR A 230 -16.66 -21.97 -1.58
N THR A 231 -16.67 -23.23 -1.20
CA THR A 231 -17.60 -23.82 -0.25
C THR A 231 -16.94 -24.01 1.12
N SER A 232 -17.73 -24.42 2.12
CA SER A 232 -17.18 -24.83 3.41
C SER A 232 -16.26 -26.07 3.30
N ASP A 233 -16.50 -26.93 2.31
CA ASP A 233 -15.67 -28.12 2.10
C ASP A 233 -14.32 -27.77 1.47
N ASP A 234 -14.28 -26.75 0.62
CA ASP A 234 -13.02 -26.21 0.11
C ASP A 234 -12.16 -25.65 1.25
N ILE A 235 -12.77 -24.91 2.19
CA ILE A 235 -12.07 -24.40 3.38
C ILE A 235 -11.47 -25.56 4.19
N ARG A 236 -12.26 -26.62 4.46
CA ARG A 236 -11.77 -27.81 5.18
C ARG A 236 -10.66 -28.52 4.42
N GLY A 237 -10.80 -28.66 3.10
CA GLY A 237 -9.80 -29.28 2.23
C GLY A 237 -8.48 -28.52 2.26
N VAL A 238 -8.53 -27.19 2.19
CA VAL A 238 -7.36 -26.31 2.33
C VAL A 238 -6.77 -26.39 3.73
N ALA A 239 -7.58 -26.33 4.79
CA ALA A 239 -7.10 -26.46 6.18
C ALA A 239 -6.32 -27.76 6.39
N ARG A 240 -6.87 -28.89 5.92
CA ARG A 240 -6.20 -30.21 5.93
C ARG A 240 -4.90 -30.21 5.11
N ALA A 241 -4.88 -29.52 3.97
CA ALA A 241 -3.69 -29.37 3.13
C ALA A 241 -2.55 -28.63 3.84
N LEU A 242 -2.89 -27.71 4.74
CA LEU A 242 -1.97 -26.81 5.42
C LEU A 242 -1.62 -27.25 6.86
N THR A 243 -2.00 -28.46 7.29
CA THR A 243 -1.61 -29.02 8.60
C THR A 243 -0.11 -29.36 8.68
N GLY A 244 0.41 -29.38 9.90
CA GLY A 244 1.70 -29.95 10.25
C GLY A 244 2.89 -29.00 10.11
N TRP A 245 2.73 -27.70 10.21
CA TRP A 245 3.85 -26.74 10.13
C TRP A 245 4.16 -26.17 11.52
N THR A 246 5.42 -25.85 11.81
CA THR A 246 5.82 -25.21 13.06
C THR A 246 7.00 -24.25 12.82
N HIS A 247 7.32 -23.41 13.79
CA HIS A 247 8.48 -22.53 13.70
C HIS A 247 9.78 -23.34 13.77
N PRO A 248 10.81 -22.96 13.00
CA PRO A 248 12.16 -23.34 13.36
C PRO A 248 12.48 -22.78 14.75
N ARG A 249 13.52 -23.33 15.37
CA ARG A 249 14.01 -22.85 16.66
C ARG A 249 15.28 -22.04 16.49
N LEU A 250 15.45 -21.02 17.33
CA LEU A 250 16.70 -20.26 17.42
C LEU A 250 17.85 -21.24 17.71
N ALA A 251 18.99 -21.00 17.06
CA ALA A 251 20.09 -21.96 17.02
C ALA A 251 20.47 -22.48 18.42
N GLY A 252 20.60 -23.80 18.54
CA GLY A 252 20.92 -24.47 19.81
C GLY A 252 19.73 -24.75 20.74
N SER A 253 18.52 -24.29 20.42
CA SER A 253 17.34 -24.54 21.25
C SER A 253 16.63 -25.85 20.89
N PRO A 254 16.05 -26.58 21.87
CA PRO A 254 15.27 -27.80 21.62
C PRO A 254 14.03 -27.56 20.74
N ALA A 255 13.62 -28.56 19.96
CA ALA A 255 12.47 -28.48 19.04
C ALA A 255 11.13 -28.14 19.71
N ASN A 256 10.98 -28.46 21.01
CA ASN A 256 9.79 -28.19 21.81
C ASN A 256 9.87 -26.87 22.61
N ASP A 257 10.94 -26.08 22.47
CA ASP A 257 11.07 -24.82 23.18
C ASP A 257 10.22 -23.72 22.54
N GLY A 258 9.02 -23.53 23.09
CA GLY A 258 8.07 -22.50 22.66
C GLY A 258 8.59 -21.07 22.77
N LYS A 259 9.60 -20.80 23.61
CA LYS A 259 10.18 -19.46 23.77
C LYS A 259 11.24 -19.15 22.72
N ALA A 260 11.73 -20.16 22.00
CA ALA A 260 12.79 -20.05 21.02
C ALA A 260 12.29 -20.14 19.58
N ARG A 261 11.03 -19.76 19.31
CA ARG A 261 10.51 -19.64 17.94
C ARG A 261 11.38 -18.68 17.14
N ASP A 262 11.85 -19.11 15.97
CA ASP A 262 12.61 -18.28 15.03
C ASP A 262 11.67 -17.79 13.93
N TYR A 263 11.24 -16.54 14.05
CA TYR A 263 10.37 -15.84 13.10
C TYR A 263 11.13 -15.28 11.89
N SER A 264 12.47 -15.34 11.89
CA SER A 264 13.30 -14.87 10.78
C SER A 264 13.30 -15.82 9.57
N LYS A 265 12.76 -17.04 9.75
CA LYS A 265 12.77 -18.11 8.77
C LYS A 265 11.35 -18.63 8.48
N PRO A 266 11.15 -19.28 7.31
CA PRO A 266 9.91 -19.97 7.04
C PRO A 266 9.65 -21.09 8.07
N MET A 267 8.37 -21.37 8.31
CA MET A 267 7.93 -22.55 9.05
C MET A 267 8.49 -23.83 8.41
N ILE A 268 8.71 -24.84 9.24
CA ILE A 268 9.25 -26.14 8.87
C ILE A 268 8.19 -27.24 9.03
N PRO A 269 8.26 -28.31 8.22
CA PRO A 269 7.27 -29.38 8.28
C PRO A 269 7.46 -30.29 9.51
N VAL A 270 6.34 -30.79 10.03
CA VAL A 270 6.21 -31.76 11.13
C VAL A 270 5.37 -32.93 10.62
N PRO A 271 5.99 -33.95 9.99
CA PRO A 271 5.26 -35.01 9.29
C PRO A 271 4.25 -35.77 10.15
N SER A 272 4.49 -35.90 11.46
CA SER A 272 3.56 -36.57 12.38
C SER A 272 2.21 -35.85 12.52
N ARG A 273 2.18 -34.52 12.34
CA ARG A 273 0.99 -33.66 12.42
C ARG A 273 0.30 -33.41 11.08
N TYR A 274 0.96 -33.72 9.97
CA TYR A 274 0.43 -33.51 8.62
C TYR A 274 -0.64 -34.56 8.25
N ASP A 275 -1.74 -34.10 7.66
CA ASP A 275 -2.74 -34.97 7.04
C ASP A 275 -2.25 -35.49 5.69
N SER A 276 -1.73 -36.72 5.69
CA SER A 276 -1.21 -37.40 4.51
C SER A 276 -2.28 -38.11 3.67
N THR A 277 -3.55 -38.03 4.05
CA THR A 277 -4.62 -38.66 3.28
C THR A 277 -5.06 -37.78 2.10
N ALA A 278 -5.86 -38.33 1.19
CA ALA A 278 -6.35 -37.58 0.04
C ALA A 278 -7.23 -36.40 0.47
N LYS A 279 -7.14 -35.31 -0.28
CA LYS A 279 -7.87 -34.06 -0.01
C LYS A 279 -8.24 -33.37 -1.32
N THR A 280 -9.42 -32.77 -1.34
CA THR A 280 -9.96 -32.06 -2.51
C THR A 280 -10.42 -30.68 -2.08
N PHE A 281 -10.12 -29.69 -2.90
CA PHE A 281 -10.53 -28.30 -2.72
C PHE A 281 -10.39 -27.56 -4.06
N LEU A 282 -11.28 -26.61 -4.34
CA LEU A 282 -11.25 -25.75 -5.52
C LEU A 282 -11.13 -26.52 -6.85
N GLY A 283 -11.71 -27.72 -6.92
CA GLY A 283 -11.63 -28.60 -8.08
C GLY A 283 -10.26 -29.30 -8.28
N VAL A 284 -9.33 -29.16 -7.34
CA VAL A 284 -8.02 -29.84 -7.32
C VAL A 284 -8.05 -30.96 -6.30
N THR A 285 -7.40 -32.09 -6.62
CA THR A 285 -7.20 -33.20 -5.69
C THR A 285 -5.70 -33.40 -5.43
N VAL A 286 -5.32 -33.40 -4.15
CA VAL A 286 -4.00 -33.84 -3.72
C VAL A 286 -4.10 -35.31 -3.30
N PRO A 287 -3.34 -36.21 -3.93
CA PRO A 287 -3.43 -37.64 -3.65
C PRO A 287 -2.90 -37.99 -2.26
N ALA A 288 -3.36 -39.11 -1.70
CA ALA A 288 -2.81 -39.66 -0.47
C ALA A 288 -1.30 -39.93 -0.62
N GLY A 289 -0.53 -39.67 0.44
CA GLY A 289 0.92 -39.82 0.45
C GLY A 289 1.69 -38.68 -0.21
N ALA A 290 1.02 -37.67 -0.78
CA ALA A 290 1.71 -36.49 -1.32
C ALA A 290 2.55 -35.79 -0.25
N ALA A 291 3.75 -35.34 -0.64
CA ALA A 291 4.62 -34.57 0.23
C ALA A 291 3.90 -33.32 0.77
N GLN A 292 4.14 -32.98 2.04
CA GLN A 292 3.49 -31.85 2.71
C GLN A 292 3.68 -30.52 1.96
N GLN A 293 4.88 -30.28 1.42
CA GLN A 293 5.14 -29.11 0.60
C GLN A 293 4.30 -29.07 -0.68
N ALA A 294 4.01 -30.22 -1.29
CA ALA A 294 3.17 -30.31 -2.49
C ALA A 294 1.72 -29.93 -2.20
N SER A 295 1.22 -30.18 -0.97
CA SER A 295 -0.10 -29.68 -0.55
C SER A 295 -0.14 -28.15 -0.49
N VAL A 296 0.91 -27.50 0.05
CA VAL A 296 1.01 -26.03 0.08
C VAL A 296 1.03 -25.47 -1.35
N ASP A 297 1.85 -26.05 -2.22
CA ASP A 297 1.93 -25.62 -3.62
C ASP A 297 0.58 -25.80 -4.35
N ALA A 298 -0.13 -26.91 -4.13
CA ALA A 298 -1.46 -27.13 -4.70
C ALA A 298 -2.51 -26.11 -4.23
N VAL A 299 -2.50 -25.75 -2.93
CA VAL A 299 -3.38 -24.70 -2.38
C VAL A 299 -3.07 -23.35 -3.03
N VAL A 300 -1.80 -22.98 -3.08
CA VAL A 300 -1.35 -21.72 -3.67
C VAL A 300 -1.71 -21.66 -5.16
N ASP A 301 -1.49 -22.75 -5.91
CA ASP A 301 -1.80 -22.83 -7.33
C ASP A 301 -3.29 -22.77 -7.61
N ALA A 302 -4.11 -23.50 -6.85
CA ALA A 302 -5.56 -23.48 -7.02
C ALA A 302 -6.12 -22.08 -6.78
N ALA A 303 -5.66 -21.39 -5.73
CA ALA A 303 -6.12 -20.04 -5.44
C ALA A 303 -5.58 -19.00 -6.44
N PHE A 304 -4.31 -19.08 -6.81
CA PHE A 304 -3.69 -18.18 -7.77
C PHE A 304 -4.33 -18.27 -9.17
N ASN A 305 -4.69 -19.48 -9.60
CA ASN A 305 -5.29 -19.73 -10.91
C ASN A 305 -6.82 -19.57 -10.92
N ASN A 306 -7.46 -19.30 -9.78
CA ASN A 306 -8.87 -18.95 -9.76
C ASN A 306 -9.13 -17.68 -10.60
N ALA A 307 -10.24 -17.69 -11.37
CA ALA A 307 -10.59 -16.61 -12.28
C ALA A 307 -10.82 -15.26 -11.57
N SER A 308 -11.25 -15.28 -10.32
CA SER A 308 -11.54 -14.09 -9.51
C SER A 308 -10.28 -13.43 -8.94
N THR A 309 -9.15 -14.15 -8.85
CA THR A 309 -7.92 -13.63 -8.21
C THR A 309 -7.35 -12.42 -8.95
N GLY A 310 -7.33 -12.44 -10.28
CA GLY A 310 -6.87 -11.31 -11.09
C GLY A 310 -7.67 -10.03 -10.85
N PRO A 311 -9.00 -10.01 -11.06
CA PRO A 311 -9.82 -8.83 -10.79
C PRO A 311 -9.85 -8.41 -9.32
N PHE A 312 -9.79 -9.37 -8.37
CA PHE A 312 -9.74 -9.07 -6.94
C PHE A 312 -8.48 -8.27 -6.58
N VAL A 313 -7.30 -8.79 -6.95
CA VAL A 313 -6.01 -8.13 -6.69
C VAL A 313 -5.90 -6.80 -7.47
N ALA A 314 -6.36 -6.76 -8.73
CA ALA A 314 -6.35 -5.55 -9.53
C ALA A 314 -7.16 -4.43 -8.87
N ARG A 315 -8.40 -4.72 -8.44
CA ARG A 315 -9.26 -3.74 -7.77
C ARG A 315 -8.59 -3.22 -6.49
N HIS A 316 -8.07 -4.11 -5.65
CA HIS A 316 -7.42 -3.72 -4.40
C HIS A 316 -6.25 -2.75 -4.65
N LEU A 317 -5.32 -3.10 -5.55
CA LEU A 317 -4.17 -2.25 -5.85
C LEU A 317 -4.58 -0.90 -6.45
N ILE A 318 -5.60 -0.86 -7.32
CA ILE A 318 -6.12 0.40 -7.87
C ILE A 318 -6.70 1.29 -6.77
N VAL A 319 -7.46 0.71 -5.83
CA VAL A 319 -8.06 1.44 -4.71
C VAL A 319 -7.01 2.11 -3.84
N HIS A 320 -5.94 1.38 -3.50
CA HIS A 320 -4.89 1.89 -2.63
C HIS A 320 -3.90 2.82 -3.34
N LEU A 321 -3.67 2.67 -4.65
CA LEU A 321 -2.73 3.50 -5.40
C LEU A 321 -3.39 4.73 -6.04
N VAL A 322 -4.57 4.59 -6.65
CA VAL A 322 -5.11 5.59 -7.59
C VAL A 322 -6.43 6.21 -7.11
N THR A 323 -7.51 5.42 -7.01
CA THR A 323 -8.85 5.97 -6.78
C THR A 323 -9.76 5.00 -6.03
N ALA A 324 -10.62 5.51 -5.16
CA ALA A 324 -11.57 4.72 -4.39
C ALA A 324 -12.69 4.09 -5.26
N ASN A 325 -12.93 4.63 -6.46
CA ASN A 325 -14.05 4.25 -7.32
C ASN A 325 -13.60 3.97 -8.77
N PRO A 326 -12.75 2.95 -9.02
CA PRO A 326 -12.36 2.62 -10.38
C PRO A 326 -13.54 2.12 -11.19
N THR A 327 -13.58 2.44 -12.49
CA THR A 327 -14.59 1.83 -13.36
C THR A 327 -14.32 0.33 -13.52
N SER A 328 -15.35 -0.44 -13.87
CA SER A 328 -15.19 -1.85 -14.21
C SER A 328 -14.23 -2.04 -15.39
N ALA A 329 -14.24 -1.13 -16.37
CA ALA A 329 -13.34 -1.18 -17.52
C ALA A 329 -11.87 -1.06 -17.10
N TYR A 330 -11.55 -0.19 -16.13
CA TYR A 330 -10.20 -0.08 -15.59
C TYR A 330 -9.76 -1.34 -14.85
N VAL A 331 -10.60 -1.87 -13.96
CA VAL A 331 -10.33 -3.14 -13.29
C VAL A 331 -10.11 -4.25 -14.32
N GLY A 332 -10.95 -4.33 -15.36
CA GLY A 332 -10.84 -5.32 -16.44
C GLY A 332 -9.53 -5.26 -17.21
N ARG A 333 -9.06 -4.06 -17.57
CA ARG A 333 -7.77 -3.89 -18.26
C ARG A 333 -6.59 -4.36 -17.40
N VAL A 334 -6.59 -3.99 -16.12
CA VAL A 334 -5.52 -4.39 -15.19
C VAL A 334 -5.59 -5.89 -14.88
N ALA A 335 -6.78 -6.44 -14.69
CA ALA A 335 -6.99 -7.86 -14.46
C ALA A 335 -6.56 -8.71 -15.66
N ALA A 336 -6.76 -8.22 -16.90
CA ALA A 336 -6.23 -8.87 -18.09
C ALA A 336 -4.69 -8.94 -18.08
N VAL A 337 -4.01 -7.87 -17.64
CA VAL A 337 -2.55 -7.86 -17.47
C VAL A 337 -2.11 -8.78 -16.34
N PHE A 338 -2.85 -8.85 -15.23
CA PHE A 338 -2.61 -9.84 -14.20
C PHE A 338 -2.72 -11.25 -14.77
N ASN A 339 -3.72 -11.52 -15.60
CA ASN A 339 -3.92 -12.85 -16.18
C ASN A 339 -2.82 -13.22 -17.19
N ASN A 340 -2.28 -12.24 -17.91
CA ASN A 340 -1.18 -12.40 -18.85
C ASN A 340 -0.50 -11.04 -19.11
N ASN A 341 0.77 -10.94 -18.74
CA ASN A 341 1.57 -9.71 -18.93
C ASN A 341 1.96 -9.40 -20.40
N GLY A 342 1.41 -10.12 -21.37
CA GLY A 342 1.77 -10.04 -22.79
C GLY A 342 2.86 -11.04 -23.20
N SER A 343 3.43 -11.80 -22.26
CA SER A 343 4.42 -12.86 -22.48
C SER A 343 3.99 -14.21 -21.91
N GLY A 344 2.70 -14.38 -21.62
CA GLY A 344 2.13 -15.62 -21.05
C GLY A 344 2.34 -15.77 -19.54
N VAL A 345 2.86 -14.75 -18.85
CA VAL A 345 3.10 -14.82 -17.41
C VAL A 345 1.91 -14.22 -16.65
N ARG A 346 1.25 -15.05 -15.86
CA ARG A 346 0.21 -14.65 -14.90
C ARG A 346 0.85 -14.07 -13.64
N GLY A 347 0.25 -13.05 -13.04
CA GLY A 347 0.59 -12.53 -11.72
C GLY A 347 1.85 -11.67 -11.67
N ASP A 348 2.37 -11.21 -12.79
CA ASP A 348 3.51 -10.28 -12.86
C ASP A 348 3.12 -8.90 -12.32
N LEU A 349 3.49 -8.61 -11.07
CA LEU A 349 3.14 -7.37 -10.39
C LEU A 349 3.83 -6.15 -10.98
N LYS A 350 5.00 -6.30 -11.63
CA LYS A 350 5.63 -5.18 -12.34
C LYS A 350 4.75 -4.71 -13.49
N ALA A 351 4.23 -5.67 -14.28
CA ALA A 351 3.32 -5.38 -15.38
C ALA A 351 1.99 -4.81 -14.88
N VAL A 352 1.42 -5.39 -13.83
CA VAL A 352 0.18 -4.93 -13.20
C VAL A 352 0.31 -3.50 -12.67
N VAL A 353 1.37 -3.19 -11.90
CA VAL A 353 1.61 -1.85 -11.36
C VAL A 353 1.80 -0.83 -12.47
N ARG A 354 2.52 -1.19 -13.55
CA ARG A 354 2.63 -0.32 -14.73
C ARG A 354 1.26 -0.07 -15.37
N ALA A 355 0.45 -1.11 -15.56
CA ALA A 355 -0.88 -0.99 -16.15
C ALA A 355 -1.79 -0.07 -15.31
N ILE A 356 -1.75 -0.20 -13.99
CA ILE A 356 -2.45 0.70 -13.05
C ILE A 356 -2.02 2.15 -13.27
N LEU A 357 -0.73 2.43 -13.14
CA LEU A 357 -0.26 3.82 -13.10
C LEU A 357 -0.27 4.53 -14.46
N THR A 358 -0.33 3.77 -15.56
CA THR A 358 -0.38 4.31 -16.93
C THR A 358 -1.77 4.30 -17.54
N ASP A 359 -2.77 3.73 -16.86
CA ASP A 359 -4.14 3.71 -17.35
C ASP A 359 -4.68 5.13 -17.57
N THR A 360 -5.55 5.28 -18.58
CA THR A 360 -6.23 6.53 -18.89
C THR A 360 -6.96 7.13 -17.69
N GLU A 361 -7.57 6.32 -16.82
CA GLU A 361 -8.25 6.82 -15.61
C GLU A 361 -7.27 7.33 -14.56
N ALA A 362 -6.07 6.74 -14.46
CA ALA A 362 -5.02 7.21 -13.55
C ALA A 362 -4.35 8.50 -14.05
N ARG A 363 -4.31 8.71 -15.38
CA ARG A 363 -3.64 9.83 -16.06
C ARG A 363 -4.58 10.96 -16.47
N THR A 364 -5.89 10.81 -16.33
CA THR A 364 -6.86 11.88 -16.61
C THR A 364 -7.12 12.69 -15.35
N ALA A 365 -7.37 14.00 -15.51
CA ALA A 365 -7.77 14.84 -14.38
C ALA A 365 -9.05 14.27 -13.75
N PRO A 366 -9.09 14.09 -12.42
CA PRO A 366 -10.26 13.50 -11.78
C PRO A 366 -11.48 14.42 -11.91
N GLY A 367 -12.61 13.82 -12.24
CA GLY A 367 -13.93 14.43 -12.12
C GLY A 367 -14.47 14.40 -10.68
N ALA A 368 -15.66 14.95 -10.49
CA ALA A 368 -16.30 15.12 -9.17
C ALA A 368 -16.47 13.81 -8.35
N ASN A 369 -16.61 12.67 -9.03
CA ASN A 369 -16.85 11.36 -8.41
C ASN A 369 -15.58 10.48 -8.33
N SER A 370 -14.40 11.06 -8.56
CA SER A 370 -13.13 10.34 -8.64
C SER A 370 -12.07 10.91 -7.69
N GLY A 371 -10.94 10.20 -7.59
CA GLY A 371 -9.91 10.45 -6.60
C GLY A 371 -10.02 9.53 -5.39
N LYS A 372 -9.28 9.84 -4.32
CA LYS A 372 -9.34 9.11 -3.05
C LYS A 372 -9.00 10.01 -1.87
N VAL A 373 -9.61 9.73 -0.73
CA VAL A 373 -9.21 10.34 0.55
C VAL A 373 -7.85 9.77 0.95
N LYS A 374 -6.93 10.64 1.38
CA LYS A 374 -5.65 10.22 1.98
C LYS A 374 -5.90 9.60 3.33
N GLU A 375 -5.40 8.39 3.51
CA GLU A 375 -5.25 7.76 4.82
C GLU A 375 -4.21 8.50 5.68
N PRO A 376 -4.30 8.47 7.02
CA PRO A 376 -3.39 9.17 7.92
C PRO A 376 -1.90 9.04 7.60
N VAL A 377 -1.44 7.85 7.23
CA VAL A 377 -0.04 7.60 6.80
C VAL A 377 0.37 8.51 5.64
N LEU A 378 -0.49 8.64 4.62
CA LEU A 378 -0.22 9.49 3.45
C LEU A 378 -0.35 10.97 3.77
N VAL A 379 -1.23 11.35 4.70
CA VAL A 379 -1.33 12.74 5.17
C VAL A 379 -0.03 13.16 5.85
N MET A 380 0.46 12.35 6.80
CA MET A 380 1.70 12.64 7.53
C MET A 380 2.91 12.71 6.60
N THR A 381 3.07 11.68 5.75
CA THR A 381 4.23 11.59 4.86
C THR A 381 4.22 12.66 3.77
N SER A 382 3.05 12.95 3.17
CA SER A 382 2.95 14.02 2.16
C SER A 382 3.25 15.39 2.75
N LEU A 383 2.75 15.70 3.95
CA LEU A 383 3.02 16.96 4.62
C LEU A 383 4.52 17.09 4.98
N ALA A 384 5.09 16.04 5.57
CA ALA A 384 6.51 16.01 5.92
C ALA A 384 7.43 16.20 4.72
N ARG A 385 7.12 15.56 3.59
CA ARG A 385 7.87 15.71 2.34
C ARG A 385 7.71 17.09 1.71
N ALA A 386 6.54 17.72 1.85
CA ALA A 386 6.34 19.10 1.42
C ALA A 386 7.16 20.08 2.28
N ILE A 387 7.17 19.89 3.61
CA ILE A 387 8.01 20.66 4.54
C ILE A 387 9.49 20.46 4.22
N GLY A 388 9.91 19.23 3.93
CA GLY A 388 11.31 18.83 3.81
C GLY A 388 11.86 18.25 5.11
N ILE A 389 11.07 17.46 5.83
CA ILE A 389 11.51 16.80 7.06
C ILE A 389 12.55 15.71 6.74
N ALA A 390 13.63 15.66 7.52
CA ALA A 390 14.50 14.49 7.68
C ALA A 390 14.14 13.79 8.99
N THR A 391 14.09 12.45 9.01
CA THR A 391 13.58 11.72 10.19
C THR A 391 14.16 10.31 10.28
N ASP A 392 14.30 9.83 11.52
CA ASP A 392 14.47 8.40 11.85
C ASP A 392 13.14 7.63 11.90
N GLY A 393 12.01 8.31 11.72
CA GLY A 393 10.66 7.75 11.73
C GLY A 393 10.03 7.60 13.13
N TYR A 394 10.74 7.89 14.22
CA TYR A 394 10.23 7.69 15.58
C TYR A 394 8.98 8.52 15.87
N VAL A 395 9.03 9.82 15.55
CA VAL A 395 7.90 10.73 15.75
C VAL A 395 6.67 10.29 14.96
N PHE A 396 6.85 9.73 13.76
CA PHE A 396 5.76 9.21 12.93
C PHE A 396 5.11 7.98 13.56
N ALA A 397 5.91 7.03 14.05
CA ALA A 397 5.40 5.85 14.75
C ALA A 397 4.63 6.20 16.03
N THR A 398 4.89 7.37 16.62
CA THR A 398 4.09 7.88 17.75
C THR A 398 2.80 8.53 17.26
N ARG A 399 2.87 9.36 16.20
CA ARG A 399 1.73 10.10 15.66
C ARG A 399 0.72 9.22 14.92
N ASP A 400 1.17 8.14 14.29
CA ASP A 400 0.29 7.22 13.56
C ASP A 400 -0.76 6.53 14.46
N SER A 401 -0.37 6.25 15.71
CA SER A 401 -1.21 5.67 16.74
C SER A 401 -2.27 6.68 17.17
N ALA A 402 -1.88 7.94 17.35
CA ALA A 402 -2.81 9.02 17.67
C ALA A 402 -3.82 9.27 16.54
N LEU A 403 -3.41 9.11 15.28
CA LEU A 403 -4.28 9.27 14.12
C LEU A 403 -5.09 8.00 13.77
N GLY A 404 -4.91 6.90 14.51
CA GLY A 404 -5.70 5.67 14.36
C GLY A 404 -5.26 4.77 13.22
N GLN A 405 -4.04 4.94 12.71
CA GLN A 405 -3.45 4.07 11.68
C GLN A 405 -2.00 3.64 12.04
N PRO A 406 -1.77 2.96 13.18
CA PRO A 406 -0.45 2.48 13.56
C PRO A 406 0.03 1.36 12.62
N VAL A 407 0.92 1.66 11.68
CA VAL A 407 1.41 0.68 10.69
C VAL A 407 1.93 -0.58 11.40
N MET A 408 1.61 -1.76 10.86
CA MET A 408 1.91 -3.10 11.43
C MET A 408 1.11 -3.49 12.68
N ARG A 409 0.16 -2.66 13.12
CA ARG A 409 -0.70 -2.93 14.29
C ARG A 409 -2.18 -2.83 13.92
N ALA A 410 -2.56 -3.55 12.87
CA ALA A 410 -3.93 -3.65 12.38
C ALA A 410 -4.90 -4.11 13.49
N PRO A 411 -6.08 -3.49 13.62
CA PRO A 411 -7.10 -3.91 14.60
C PRO A 411 -7.90 -5.15 14.17
N SER A 412 -7.76 -5.61 12.92
CA SER A 412 -8.48 -6.79 12.40
C SER A 412 -7.82 -7.31 11.12
N VAL A 413 -8.29 -8.46 10.62
CA VAL A 413 -7.91 -9.03 9.32
C VAL A 413 -8.27 -8.11 8.12
N PHE A 414 -9.20 -7.17 8.29
CA PHE A 414 -9.53 -6.13 7.29
C PHE A 414 -8.61 -4.90 7.39
N ASN A 415 -7.46 -5.05 8.03
CA ASN A 415 -6.56 -3.97 8.40
C ASN A 415 -7.31 -2.83 9.14
N PHE A 416 -7.10 -1.58 8.72
CA PHE A 416 -7.76 -0.40 9.29
C PHE A 416 -9.14 -0.13 8.68
N TYR A 417 -9.34 -0.46 7.40
CA TYR A 417 -10.57 -0.19 6.66
C TYR A 417 -10.74 -1.12 5.43
N PRO A 418 -11.98 -1.47 5.04
CA PRO A 418 -12.23 -2.27 3.86
C PRO A 418 -12.30 -1.42 2.57
N ASP A 419 -11.92 -2.01 1.43
CA ASP A 419 -11.90 -1.37 0.10
C ASP A 419 -13.28 -0.89 -0.41
N ASP A 420 -14.36 -1.32 0.22
CA ASP A 420 -15.74 -1.03 -0.18
C ASP A 420 -16.50 -0.20 0.86
N PHE A 421 -15.79 0.39 1.83
CA PHE A 421 -16.39 1.30 2.81
C PHE A 421 -17.14 2.44 2.09
N PRO A 422 -18.41 2.68 2.41
CA PRO A 422 -19.24 3.63 1.69
C PRO A 422 -18.81 5.08 1.97
N LEU A 423 -18.97 5.95 0.97
CA LEU A 423 -18.93 7.39 1.19
C LEU A 423 -20.24 7.82 1.87
N ALA A 424 -20.13 8.48 3.03
CA ALA A 424 -21.31 8.98 3.74
C ALA A 424 -22.15 9.92 2.85
N GLY A 425 -23.47 9.72 2.84
CA GLY A 425 -24.40 10.50 2.01
C GLY A 425 -24.46 10.07 0.54
N SER A 426 -23.74 9.03 0.13
CA SER A 426 -23.78 8.49 -1.22
C SER A 426 -24.25 7.03 -1.24
N ALA A 427 -25.15 6.70 -2.16
CA ALA A 427 -25.64 5.32 -2.35
C ALA A 427 -24.68 4.44 -3.15
N THR A 428 -23.77 5.03 -3.95
CA THR A 428 -22.95 4.31 -4.94
C THR A 428 -21.46 4.45 -4.72
N LEU A 429 -20.98 5.64 -4.35
CA LEU A 429 -19.57 5.93 -4.15
C LEU A 429 -19.01 5.34 -2.85
N LYS A 430 -17.75 4.95 -2.94
CA LYS A 430 -16.92 4.40 -1.87
C LYS A 430 -15.85 5.41 -1.45
N SER A 431 -15.43 5.31 -0.20
CA SER A 431 -14.34 6.09 0.39
C SER A 431 -13.69 5.28 1.53
N PRO A 432 -12.84 4.29 1.20
CA PRO A 432 -12.21 3.38 2.18
C PRO A 432 -11.59 4.10 3.39
N ALA A 433 -10.65 5.01 3.12
CA ALA A 433 -9.91 5.71 4.15
C ALA A 433 -10.78 6.63 5.03
N SER A 434 -11.96 7.06 4.59
CA SER A 434 -12.84 7.89 5.43
C SER A 434 -13.41 7.15 6.64
N LYS A 435 -13.31 5.82 6.70
CA LYS A 435 -13.61 5.06 7.93
C LYS A 435 -12.81 5.56 9.13
N LEU A 436 -11.58 6.05 8.90
CA LEU A 436 -10.71 6.59 9.95
C LEU A 436 -11.00 8.07 10.28
N MET A 437 -11.81 8.76 9.48
CA MET A 437 -12.10 10.19 9.62
C MET A 437 -13.32 10.43 10.51
N THR A 438 -13.22 10.03 11.78
CA THR A 438 -14.20 10.41 12.82
C THR A 438 -14.04 11.88 13.19
N ALA A 439 -15.03 12.50 13.84
CA ALA A 439 -14.93 13.88 14.34
C ALA A 439 -13.68 14.08 15.23
N ALA A 440 -13.42 13.14 16.14
CA ALA A 440 -12.20 13.14 16.96
C ALA A 440 -10.93 12.94 16.12
N GLY A 441 -10.98 12.08 15.10
CA GLY A 441 -9.87 11.86 14.16
C GLY A 441 -9.51 13.12 13.36
N VAL A 442 -10.50 13.87 12.88
CA VAL A 442 -10.29 15.15 12.17
C VAL A 442 -9.68 16.20 13.09
N LEU A 443 -10.14 16.31 14.34
CA LEU A 443 -9.52 17.22 15.31
C LEU A 443 -8.06 16.84 15.59
N ARG A 444 -7.76 15.55 15.80
CA ARG A 444 -6.39 15.06 15.98
C ARG A 444 -5.52 15.34 14.75
N LEU A 445 -6.09 15.22 13.54
CA LEU A 445 -5.40 15.55 12.30
C LEU A 445 -5.06 17.05 12.24
N HIS A 446 -6.01 17.94 12.55
CA HIS A 446 -5.74 19.38 12.58
C HIS A 446 -4.66 19.75 13.61
N ASN A 447 -4.71 19.15 14.80
CA ASN A 447 -3.68 19.33 15.83
C ASN A 447 -2.30 18.84 15.35
N PHE A 448 -2.25 17.69 14.68
CA PHE A 448 -1.04 17.18 14.06
C PHE A 448 -0.47 18.16 13.00
N VAL A 449 -1.32 18.67 12.10
CA VAL A 449 -0.88 19.62 11.07
C VAL A 449 -0.37 20.90 11.73
N TYR A 450 -1.06 21.41 12.75
CA TYR A 450 -0.62 22.57 13.53
C TYR A 450 0.74 22.35 14.21
N ASP A 451 0.91 21.19 14.85
CA ASP A 451 2.15 20.79 15.53
C ASP A 451 3.36 20.79 14.60
N TRP A 452 3.20 20.27 13.38
CA TRP A 452 4.30 20.12 12.41
C TRP A 452 4.50 21.32 11.49
N THR A 453 3.56 22.27 11.48
CA THR A 453 3.68 23.50 10.71
C THR A 453 3.93 24.69 11.63
N ILE A 454 2.88 25.23 12.27
CA ILE A 454 2.94 26.44 13.10
C ILE A 454 3.93 26.30 14.27
N GLN A 455 3.92 25.16 14.95
CA GLN A 455 4.87 24.92 16.04
C GLN A 455 6.06 24.05 15.62
N GLY A 456 6.20 23.75 14.32
CA GLY A 456 7.11 22.76 13.73
C GLY A 456 8.58 23.18 13.70
N ASP A 457 9.08 23.89 14.70
CA ASP A 457 10.50 24.25 14.79
C ASP A 457 11.37 23.05 15.20
N ALA A 458 12.64 23.06 14.82
CA ALA A 458 13.59 21.97 15.08
C ALA A 458 13.78 21.62 16.57
N SER A 459 13.45 22.54 17.47
CA SER A 459 13.58 22.36 18.93
C SER A 459 12.38 21.68 19.59
N ARG A 460 11.36 21.23 18.84
CA ARG A 460 10.23 20.50 19.44
C ARG A 460 10.73 19.25 20.16
N ALA A 461 10.23 19.02 21.38
CA ALA A 461 10.64 17.88 22.20
C ALA A 461 10.39 16.52 21.52
N GLU A 462 9.31 16.38 20.73
CA GLU A 462 9.00 15.14 20.00
C GLU A 462 9.98 14.80 18.87
N TYR A 463 10.82 15.76 18.47
CA TYR A 463 11.85 15.58 17.45
C TYR A 463 13.21 15.17 18.04
N ALA A 464 13.33 15.16 19.36
CA ALA A 464 14.55 14.76 20.04
C ALA A 464 14.86 13.27 19.84
N ILE A 465 16.15 12.94 19.97
CA ILE A 465 16.63 11.55 19.94
C ILE A 465 16.03 10.79 21.13
N LEU A 466 15.50 9.60 20.88
CA LEU A 466 15.06 8.71 21.95
C LEU A 466 16.27 8.02 22.57
N SER A 467 16.66 8.45 23.77
CA SER A 467 17.78 7.88 24.51
C SER A 467 17.64 6.36 24.68
N GLY A 468 18.72 5.64 24.40
CA GLY A 468 18.80 4.18 24.54
C GLY A 468 18.17 3.38 23.40
N MET A 469 17.42 3.99 22.48
CA MET A 469 16.85 3.27 21.33
C MET A 469 17.84 3.24 20.15
N PRO A 470 18.29 2.06 19.70
CA PRO A 470 19.12 1.95 18.51
C PRO A 470 18.50 2.63 17.28
N ARG A 471 19.34 3.22 16.43
CA ARG A 471 18.94 3.91 15.18
C ARG A 471 18.07 5.16 15.39
N SER A 472 17.82 5.61 16.62
CA SER A 472 17.21 6.93 16.81
C SER A 472 18.24 8.03 16.54
N SER A 473 17.92 8.91 15.60
CA SER A 473 18.71 10.10 15.23
C SER A 473 17.89 11.39 15.27
N GLY A 474 16.63 11.31 15.72
CA GLY A 474 15.72 12.44 15.81
C GLY A 474 15.10 12.83 14.47
N THR A 475 14.32 13.90 14.50
CA THR A 475 13.63 14.48 13.35
C THR A 475 14.01 15.94 13.17
N GLN A 476 14.15 16.40 11.94
CA GLN A 476 14.59 17.76 11.62
C GLN A 476 13.79 18.32 10.44
N PRO A 477 12.92 19.32 10.66
CA PRO A 477 12.27 20.05 9.58
C PRO A 477 13.26 21.02 8.91
N LEU A 478 13.55 20.82 7.62
CA LEU A 478 14.53 21.61 6.88
C LEU A 478 13.93 22.91 6.34
N TRP A 479 13.68 23.88 7.23
CA TRP A 479 13.05 25.16 6.90
C TRP A 479 13.90 26.08 6.00
N SER A 480 15.20 25.84 5.85
CA SER A 480 16.08 26.66 5.03
C SER A 480 15.62 26.82 3.58
N GLY A 481 15.02 25.78 3.00
CA GLY A 481 14.45 25.84 1.64
C GLY A 481 13.18 26.69 1.53
N TRP A 482 12.51 26.98 2.65
CA TRP A 482 11.36 27.90 2.72
C TRP A 482 11.81 29.33 3.07
N GLU A 483 12.79 29.45 3.96
CA GLU A 483 13.41 30.73 4.32
C GLU A 483 14.04 31.43 3.12
N ALA A 484 14.59 30.66 2.17
CA ALA A 484 15.20 31.17 0.94
C ALA A 484 14.24 31.96 0.04
N PHE A 485 12.91 31.83 0.22
CA PHE A 485 11.95 32.68 -0.50
C PHE A 485 11.95 34.13 0.01
N GLY A 486 12.41 34.39 1.24
CA GLY A 486 12.42 35.72 1.83
C GLY A 486 11.04 36.39 1.78
N THR A 487 10.94 37.49 1.02
CA THR A 487 9.70 38.25 0.83
C THR A 487 8.80 37.72 -0.30
N ASN A 488 9.25 36.72 -1.07
CA ASN A 488 8.50 36.14 -2.19
C ASN A 488 7.39 35.18 -1.72
N ILE A 489 6.29 35.75 -1.21
CA ILE A 489 5.11 35.00 -0.77
C ILE A 489 4.46 34.26 -1.93
N ASP A 490 4.41 34.85 -3.13
CA ASP A 490 3.80 34.22 -4.30
C ASP A 490 4.53 32.92 -4.67
N GLY A 491 5.87 32.91 -4.60
CA GLY A 491 6.68 31.70 -4.78
C GLY A 491 6.41 30.61 -3.74
N MET A 492 6.18 30.99 -2.47
CA MET A 492 5.78 30.02 -1.43
C MET A 492 4.40 29.42 -1.74
N VAL A 493 3.44 30.25 -2.14
CA VAL A 493 2.09 29.83 -2.53
C VAL A 493 2.14 28.92 -3.75
N ASP A 494 2.95 29.23 -4.76
CA ASP A 494 3.09 28.41 -5.97
C ASP A 494 3.78 27.06 -5.68
N ARG A 495 4.75 27.02 -4.75
CA ARG A 495 5.33 25.76 -4.27
C ARG A 495 4.28 24.90 -3.58
N VAL A 496 3.45 25.48 -2.71
CA VAL A 496 2.35 24.76 -2.04
C VAL A 496 1.30 24.31 -3.05
N ASN A 497 0.92 25.16 -4.00
CA ASN A 497 -0.01 24.83 -5.09
C ASN A 497 0.49 23.63 -5.91
N THR A 498 1.77 23.62 -6.25
CA THR A 498 2.38 22.50 -6.99
C THR A 498 2.37 21.24 -6.15
N LEU A 499 2.97 21.25 -4.95
CA LEU A 499 3.18 20.04 -4.16
C LEU A 499 1.88 19.48 -3.57
N LEU A 500 1.04 20.31 -2.96
CA LEU A 500 -0.14 19.81 -2.26
C LEU A 500 -1.35 19.66 -3.20
N PHE A 501 -1.44 20.48 -4.24
CA PHE A 501 -2.67 20.63 -5.04
C PHE A 501 -2.49 20.40 -6.54
N ALA A 502 -1.33 19.95 -7.01
CA ALA A 502 -1.08 19.68 -8.43
C ALA A 502 -1.45 20.85 -9.36
N ASN A 503 -1.21 22.09 -8.90
CA ASN A 503 -1.54 23.32 -9.60
C ASN A 503 -3.05 23.60 -9.82
N THR A 504 -3.93 23.00 -9.02
CA THR A 504 -5.39 23.18 -9.17
C THR A 504 -5.99 24.33 -8.34
N LEU A 505 -5.20 25.05 -7.54
CA LEU A 505 -5.73 26.18 -6.77
C LEU A 505 -6.17 27.32 -7.70
N THR A 506 -7.37 27.87 -7.45
CA THR A 506 -7.90 29.05 -8.12
C THR A 506 -7.21 30.32 -7.65
N SER A 507 -7.41 31.44 -8.35
CA SER A 507 -6.94 32.76 -7.91
C SER A 507 -7.43 33.13 -6.51
N THR A 508 -8.70 32.81 -6.19
CA THR A 508 -9.28 33.03 -4.85
C THR A 508 -8.55 32.22 -3.78
N HIS A 509 -8.25 30.93 -4.04
CA HIS A 509 -7.49 30.11 -3.10
C HIS A 509 -6.08 30.66 -2.88
N LYS A 510 -5.37 31.04 -3.96
CA LYS A 510 -4.03 31.63 -3.85
C LYS A 510 -4.04 32.95 -3.07
N ALA A 511 -5.04 33.81 -3.30
CA ALA A 511 -5.21 35.07 -2.58
C ALA A 511 -5.44 34.85 -1.08
N ALA A 512 -6.24 33.84 -0.71
CA ALA A 512 -6.45 33.48 0.70
C ALA A 512 -5.16 33.02 1.40
N LEU A 513 -4.36 32.17 0.75
CA LEU A 513 -3.06 31.75 1.29
C LEU A 513 -2.09 32.94 1.45
N LYS A 514 -2.06 33.84 0.46
CA LYS A 514 -1.25 35.07 0.52
C LYS A 514 -1.68 35.98 1.67
N ALA A 515 -2.99 36.18 1.85
CA ALA A 515 -3.53 36.97 2.95
C ALA A 515 -3.13 36.40 4.32
N ALA A 516 -3.25 35.07 4.50
CA ALA A 516 -2.84 34.40 5.73
C ALA A 516 -1.33 34.57 6.03
N ALA A 517 -0.48 34.48 4.99
CA ALA A 517 0.95 34.73 5.14
C ALA A 517 1.26 36.18 5.51
N MET A 518 0.62 37.16 4.85
CA MET A 518 0.88 38.59 5.12
C MET A 518 0.53 39.00 6.54
N ALA A 519 -0.46 38.36 7.16
CA ALA A 519 -0.83 38.57 8.56
C ALA A 519 0.28 38.18 9.56
N VAL A 520 1.25 37.36 9.13
CA VAL A 520 2.40 36.95 9.95
C VAL A 520 3.55 37.94 9.80
N THR A 521 3.94 38.54 10.93
CA THR A 521 5.07 39.47 11.03
C THR A 521 6.11 38.96 12.03
N ASN A 522 7.38 39.23 11.75
CA ASN A 522 8.49 38.96 12.66
C ASN A 522 9.63 39.94 12.33
N PRO A 523 10.34 40.48 13.34
CA PRO A 523 11.44 41.41 13.08
C PRO A 523 12.63 40.76 12.37
N ASP A 524 12.88 39.47 12.55
CA ASP A 524 13.92 38.75 11.83
C ASP A 524 13.40 38.29 10.45
N PRO A 525 13.97 38.77 9.32
CA PRO A 525 13.44 38.45 7.98
C PRO A 525 13.43 36.96 7.65
N ARG A 526 14.43 36.22 8.15
CA ARG A 526 14.55 34.77 7.91
C ARG A 526 13.45 34.01 8.66
N THR A 527 13.28 34.31 9.94
CA THR A 527 12.20 33.77 10.77
C THR A 527 10.83 34.19 10.25
N GLN A 528 10.68 35.41 9.73
CA GLN A 528 9.45 35.87 9.09
C GLN A 528 9.10 34.99 7.89
N ALA A 529 10.05 34.73 7.00
CA ALA A 529 9.84 33.86 5.84
C ALA A 529 9.43 32.44 6.27
N ARG A 530 10.10 31.87 7.28
CA ARG A 530 9.72 30.57 7.88
C ARG A 530 8.28 30.57 8.40
N LYS A 531 7.92 31.52 9.27
CA LYS A 531 6.59 31.57 9.89
C LYS A 531 5.47 31.79 8.86
N ARG A 532 5.75 32.54 7.80
CA ARG A 532 4.85 32.68 6.65
C ARG A 532 4.64 31.36 5.92
N ALA A 533 5.71 30.63 5.62
CA ALA A 533 5.61 29.30 5.01
C ALA A 533 4.85 28.31 5.90
N GLN A 534 5.12 28.31 7.21
CA GLN A 534 4.39 27.51 8.20
C GLN A 534 2.88 27.81 8.16
N MET A 535 2.49 29.08 8.12
CA MET A 535 1.09 29.48 8.02
C MET A 535 0.43 29.04 6.70
N ILE A 536 1.10 29.22 5.57
CA ILE A 536 0.59 28.75 4.26
C ILE A 536 0.38 27.23 4.29
N LEU A 537 1.36 26.48 4.79
CA LEU A 537 1.28 25.02 4.90
C LEU A 537 0.17 24.58 5.85
N TYR A 538 -0.01 25.25 6.99
CA TYR A 538 -1.09 24.98 7.93
C TYR A 538 -2.47 25.11 7.29
N VAL A 539 -2.74 26.26 6.66
CA VAL A 539 -4.03 26.52 5.99
C VAL A 539 -4.26 25.56 4.84
N ALA A 540 -3.22 25.26 4.06
CA ALA A 540 -3.30 24.33 2.96
C ALA A 540 -3.57 22.89 3.43
N ALA A 541 -2.82 22.40 4.41
CA ALA A 541 -2.87 21.00 4.85
C ALA A 541 -4.06 20.69 5.79
N THR A 542 -4.73 21.70 6.32
CA THR A 542 -6.03 21.54 7.01
C THR A 542 -7.22 21.65 6.07
N SER A 543 -7.00 21.96 4.79
CA SER A 543 -8.09 22.09 3.83
C SER A 543 -8.61 20.72 3.33
N PRO A 544 -9.91 20.58 3.03
CA PRO A 544 -10.44 19.38 2.39
C PRO A 544 -9.79 19.08 1.03
N LEU A 545 -9.31 20.11 0.32
CA LEU A 545 -8.61 19.96 -0.96
C LEU A 545 -7.30 19.18 -0.83
N PHE A 546 -6.61 19.28 0.32
CA PHE A 546 -5.39 18.52 0.56
C PHE A 546 -5.71 17.07 0.94
N LEU A 547 -6.80 16.82 1.65
CA LEU A 547 -7.16 15.46 2.11
C LEU A 547 -7.63 14.55 0.98
N VAL A 548 -7.97 15.09 -0.18
CA VAL A 548 -8.37 14.30 -1.35
C VAL A 548 -7.25 14.32 -2.38
N ASP A 549 -6.71 13.15 -2.70
CA ASP A 549 -5.89 12.97 -3.90
C ASP A 549 -6.79 13.04 -5.13
N ARG A 550 -6.54 14.10 -5.88
CA ARG A 550 -7.08 14.38 -7.19
C ARG A 550 -5.93 14.31 -8.20
#